data_AF-A0A0A5HZ32-F1
#
_entry.id   AF-A0A0A5HZ32-F1
#
_cell.length_a   1.000
_cell.length_b   1.000
_cell.length_c   1.000
_cell.angle_alpha   90.00
_cell.angle_beta   90.00
_cell.angle_gamma   90.00
#
_symmetry.space_group_name_H-M   'P 1'
#
loop_
_entity.id
_entity.type
_entity.pdbx_description
1 polymer ?
#
loop_
_entity_poly.entity_id
_entity_poly.type
_entity_poly.pdbx_seq_one_letter_code
_entity_poly.pdbx_strand_id
1 'polypeptide(L)' 'MFGAGDIKLICVFSMLIQPDFLLLVGVILMLLGGLEALVYILIKKFKPISIVHDGLPFAIPIVLSGVFGIGASI' A
#
# COMPACT_ATOMS: atom_id res chain seq x y z
N MET A 1 17.77 5.56 -0.22
CA MET A 1 16.90 5.01 0.84
C MET A 1 15.51 4.79 0.23
N PHE A 2 15.23 3.60 -0.28
CA PHE A 2 13.90 3.23 -0.77
C PHE A 2 13.08 2.74 0.45
N GLY A 3 11.92 3.32 0.73
CA GLY A 3 10.97 2.79 1.73
C GLY A 3 10.98 3.38 3.15
N ALA A 4 11.81 4.40 3.46
CA ALA A 4 11.84 5.00 4.80
C ALA A 4 10.51 5.69 5.19
N GLY A 5 9.80 6.24 4.21
CA GLY A 5 8.46 6.82 4.42
C GLY A 5 7.40 5.74 4.66
N ASP A 6 7.38 4.72 3.82
CA ASP A 6 6.37 3.65 3.86
C ASP A 6 6.45 2.82 5.14
N ILE A 7 7.66 2.55 5.64
CA ILE A 7 7.86 1.87 6.93
C ILE A 7 7.28 2.70 8.08
N LYS A 8 7.50 4.02 8.07
CA LYS A 8 6.98 4.91 9.11
C LYS A 8 5.45 4.90 9.10
N LEU A 9 4.84 4.87 7.92
CA LEU A 9 3.40 4.80 7.73
C LEU A 9 2.81 3.47 8.24
N ILE A 10 3.42 2.33 7.85
CA ILE A 10 2.99 1.00 8.31
C ILE A 10 3.11 0.86 9.84
N CYS A 11 4.17 1.39 10.44
CA CYS A 11 4.34 1.37 11.89
C CYS A 11 3.21 2.11 12.63
N VAL A 12 2.80 3.29 12.14
CA VAL A 12 1.71 4.05 12.75
C VAL A 12 0.39 3.30 12.66
N PHE A 13 0.06 2.72 11.49
CA PHE A 13 -1.15 1.93 11.33
C PHE A 13 -1.13 0.67 12.19
N SER A 14 0.00 -0.02 12.28
CA SER A 14 0.16 -1.21 13.12
C SER A 14 -0.11 -0.95 14.61
N MET A 15 0.21 0.25 15.10
CA MET A 15 -0.12 0.66 16.48
C MET A 15 -1.62 0.93 16.70
N LEU A 16 -2.37 1.26 15.66
CA LEU A 16 -3.79 1.64 15.73
C LEU A 16 -4.73 0.46 15.46
N ILE A 17 -4.24 -0.58 14.78
CA ILE A 17 -5.01 -1.77 14.42
C ILE A 17 -4.87 -2.81 15.54
N GLN A 18 -5.97 -3.45 15.93
CA GLN A 18 -5.90 -4.55 16.89
C GLN A 18 -5.11 -5.73 16.30
N PRO A 19 -4.30 -6.44 17.11
CA PRO A 19 -3.37 -7.46 16.62
C PRO A 19 -4.06 -8.59 15.84
N ASP A 20 -5.30 -8.93 16.19
CA ASP A 20 -6.11 -9.94 15.50
C ASP A 20 -6.41 -9.57 14.02
N PHE A 21 -6.44 -8.27 13.69
CA PHE A 21 -6.72 -7.78 12.34
C PHE A 21 -5.46 -7.45 11.52
N LEU A 22 -4.26 -7.54 12.11
CA LEU A 22 -3.01 -7.26 11.38
C LEU A 22 -2.83 -8.18 10.18
N LEU A 23 -3.23 -9.45 10.29
CA LEU A 23 -3.14 -10.41 9.19
C LEU A 23 -4.11 -10.04 8.06
N LEU A 24 -5.35 -9.63 8.39
CA LEU A 24 -6.34 -9.16 7.42
C LEU A 24 -5.82 -7.93 6.65
N VAL A 25 -5.26 -6.97 7.37
CA VAL A 25 -4.68 -5.75 6.80
C VAL A 25 -3.48 -6.09 5.91
N GLY A 26 -2.63 -7.01 6.34
CA GLY A 26 -1.50 -7.50 5.54
C GLY A 26 -1.94 -8.13 4.21
N VAL A 27 -3.01 -8.94 4.22
CA VAL A 27 -3.58 -9.53 3.01
C VAL A 27 -4.15 -8.46 2.07
N ILE A 28 -4.88 -7.49 2.61
CA ILE A 28 -5.46 -6.38 1.82
C ILE A 28 -4.33 -5.52 1.21
N LEU A 29 -3.31 -5.21 2.00
CA LEU A 29 -2.14 -4.46 1.54
C LEU A 29 -1.40 -5.21 0.43
N MET A 30 -1.25 -6.52 0.53
CA MET A 30 -0.64 -7.35 -0.50
C MET A 30 -1.47 -7.36 -1.80
N LEU A 31 -2.81 -7.49 -1.69
CA LEU A 31 -3.70 -7.45 -2.84
C LEU A 31 -3.70 -6.10 -3.55
N LEU A 32 -3.85 -5.00 -2.78
CA LEU A 32 -3.88 -3.65 -3.33
C LEU A 32 -2.51 -3.25 -3.89
N GLY A 33 -1.42 -3.54 -3.17
CA GLY A 33 -0.06 -3.25 -3.62
C GLY A 33 0.33 -4.06 -4.86
N GLY A 34 -0.07 -5.33 -4.92
CA GLY A 34 0.12 -6.17 -6.10
C GLY A 34 -0.68 -5.67 -7.30
N LEU A 35 -1.93 -5.25 -7.08
CA LEU A 35 -2.77 -4.68 -8.14
C LEU A 35 -2.18 -3.37 -8.67
N GLU A 36 -1.72 -2.48 -7.79
CA GLU A 36 -1.09 -1.23 -8.18
C GLU A 36 0.19 -1.47 -8.99
N ALA A 37 1.04 -2.41 -8.56
CA ALA A 37 2.25 -2.78 -9.29
C ALA A 37 1.92 -3.34 -10.68
N LEU A 38 0.89 -4.19 -10.78
CA LEU A 38 0.45 -4.75 -12.04
C LEU A 38 -0.09 -3.67 -12.99
N VAL A 39 -0.93 -2.77 -12.50
CA VAL A 39 -1.44 -1.62 -13.28
C VAL A 39 -0.29 -0.74 -13.74
N TYR A 40 0.68 -0.46 -12.88
CA TYR A 40 1.85 0.36 -13.21
C TYR A 40 2.70 -0.27 -14.33
N ILE A 41 2.94 -1.57 -14.25
CA ILE A 41 3.67 -2.32 -15.29
C ILE A 41 2.89 -2.30 -16.61
N LEU A 42 1.57 -2.48 -16.57
CA LEU A 42 0.73 -2.38 -17.78
C LEU A 42 0.81 -0.98 -18.40
N ILE A 43 0.63 0.08 -17.61
CA ILE A 43 0.68 1.46 -18.14
C ILE A 43 2.07 1.76 -18.70
N LYS A 44 3.15 1.33 -18.02
CA LYS A 44 4.52 1.49 -18.52
C LYS A 44 4.73 0.76 -19.85
N LYS A 45 4.10 -0.40 -20.04
CA LYS A 45 4.16 -1.19 -21.29
C LYS A 45 3.38 -0.55 -22.45
N PHE A 46 2.20 0.02 -22.19
CA PHE A 46 1.32 0.58 -23.23
C PHE A 46 1.52 2.08 -23.50
N LYS A 47 1.96 2.86 -22.50
CA LYS A 47 2.18 4.31 -22.59
C LYS A 47 3.42 4.74 -21.78
N PRO A 48 4.64 4.41 -22.26
CA PRO A 48 5.88 4.69 -21.52
C PRO A 48 6.10 6.18 -21.25
N ILE A 49 5.61 7.07 -22.11
CA ILE A 49 5.70 8.54 -22.00
C ILE A 49 4.78 9.15 -20.94
N SER A 50 3.81 8.41 -20.40
CA SER A 50 2.83 8.96 -19.45
C SER A 50 3.30 8.92 -18.00
N ILE A 51 4.37 8.16 -17.69
CA ILE A 51 4.87 7.97 -16.33
C ILE A 51 6.20 8.71 -16.20
N VAL A 52 6.18 9.85 -15.50
CA VAL A 52 7.33 10.76 -15.34
C VAL A 52 8.23 10.39 -14.16
N HIS A 53 7.73 9.56 -13.24
CA HIS A 53 8.46 9.17 -12.02
C HIS A 53 8.74 7.67 -12.02
N ASP A 54 9.90 7.25 -11.49
CA ASP A 54 10.26 5.83 -11.39
C ASP A 54 9.76 5.13 -10.12
N GLY A 55 8.99 5.83 -9.27
CA GLY A 55 8.48 5.31 -8.01
C GLY A 55 7.05 4.80 -8.11
N LEU A 56 6.78 3.62 -7.54
CA LEU A 56 5.41 3.16 -7.30
C LEU A 56 4.84 3.90 -6.07
N PRO A 57 3.63 4.48 -6.13
CA PRO A 57 3.03 5.20 -5.02
C PRO A 57 2.42 4.25 -3.96
N PHE A 58 3.24 3.39 -3.35
CA PHE A 58 2.84 2.42 -2.32
C PHE A 58 2.14 3.03 -1.09
N ALA A 59 2.24 4.33 -0.89
CA ALA A 59 1.48 5.04 0.13
C ALA A 59 -0.05 4.83 -0.02
N ILE A 60 -0.58 4.73 -1.24
CA ILE A 60 -2.03 4.57 -1.48
C ILE A 60 -2.55 3.24 -0.91
N PRO A 61 -2.01 2.07 -1.27
CA PRO A 61 -2.46 0.80 -0.73
C PRO A 61 -2.20 0.69 0.78
N ILE A 62 -1.14 1.31 1.31
CA ILE A 62 -0.86 1.32 2.75
C ILE A 62 -1.92 2.12 3.52
N VAL A 63 -2.29 3.32 3.07
CA VAL A 63 -3.32 4.13 3.75
C VAL A 63 -4.69 3.47 3.66
N LEU A 64 -5.08 2.96 2.48
CA LEU A 64 -6.37 2.29 2.30
C LEU A 64 -6.50 1.05 3.19
N SER A 65 -5.49 0.19 3.19
CA SER A 65 -5.47 -1.01 4.04
C SER A 65 -5.43 -0.66 5.53
N GLY A 66 -4.67 0.37 5.91
CA GLY A 66 -4.59 0.86 7.29
C GLY A 66 -5.90 1.42 7.82
N VAL A 67 -6.59 2.30 7.07
CA VAL A 67 -7.90 2.86 7.45
C VAL A 67 -8.95 1.75 7.57
N PHE A 68 -8.95 0.81 6.63
CA PHE A 68 -9.84 -0.35 6.69
C PHE A 68 -9.58 -1.20 7.94
N GLY A 69 -8.30 -1.44 8.27
CA GLY A 69 -7.90 -2.16 9.47
C GLY A 69 -8.33 -1.49 10.76
N ILE A 70 -8.19 -0.17 10.84
CA ILE A 70 -8.65 0.62 11.98
C ILE A 70 -10.17 0.48 12.10
N GLY A 71 -10.91 0.70 11.00
CA GLY A 71 -12.37 0.58 10.98
C GLY A 71 -12.89 -0.82 11.38
N ALA A 72 -12.16 -1.88 11.03
CA ALA A 72 -12.49 -3.24 11.45
C ALA A 72 -12.17 -3.52 12.94
N SER A 73 -11.31 -2.69 13.56
CA SER A 73 -10.88 -2.82 14.96
C SER A 73 -11.73 -2.00 15.95
N ILE A 74 -12.73 -1.26 15.48
CA ILE A 74 -13.64 -0.40 16.30
C ILE A 74 -14.95 -1.12 16.61
#